data_AF-X1J5H5-F1
#
_entry.id   AF-X1J5H5-F1
#
_cell.length_a   1.000
_cell.length_b   1.000
_cell.length_c   1.000
_cell.angle_alpha   90.00
_cell.angle_beta   90.00
_cell.angle_gamma   90.00
#
_symmetry.space_group_name_H-M   'P 1'
#
loop_
_entity.id
_entity.type
_entity.pdbx_description
1 polymer ?
#
loop_
_entity_poly.entity_id
_entity_poly.type
_entity_poly.pdbx_seq_one_letter_code
_entity_poly.pdbx_strand_id
1 'polypeptide(L)'
;MEFDANFYDREYFEGTSKSGYGGMYTEELEKPKMALIAQFLKSCFREPMLDVGCAFGFLCAALQDAGINARGIDISEYSIANSLPQVRGKLSVVYGDYRF
;
A
#
# COMPACT_ATOMS: atom_id res chain seq x y z
N MET A 1 8.62 21.97 0.85
CA MET A 1 8.40 20.91 1.85
C MET A 1 9.00 19.66 1.24
N GLU A 2 10.00 19.08 1.89
CA GLU A 2 10.69 17.89 1.39
C GLU A 2 9.99 16.69 2.06
N PHE A 3 9.49 15.76 1.25
CA PHE A 3 8.80 14.57 1.73
C PHE A 3 9.78 13.40 1.66
N ASP A 4 10.34 13.03 2.81
CA ASP A 4 11.23 11.87 2.96
C ASP A 4 10.48 10.69 3.59
N ALA A 5 11.18 9.59 3.84
CA ALA A 5 10.61 8.41 4.49
C ALA A 5 9.95 8.71 5.86
N ASN A 6 10.46 9.71 6.60
CA ASN A 6 9.94 10.09 7.92
C ASN A 6 8.59 10.80 7.84
N PHE A 7 8.24 11.37 6.67
CA PHE A 7 6.92 11.94 6.47
C PHE A 7 5.81 10.88 6.54
N TYR A 8 6.07 9.65 6.12
CA TYR A 8 5.08 8.58 6.08
C TYR A 8 5.11 7.73 7.35
N ASP A 9 4.82 8.33 8.49
CA ASP A 9 4.82 7.71 9.83
C ASP A 9 3.41 7.32 10.31
N ARG A 10 3.29 6.93 11.58
CA ARG A 10 1.98 6.63 12.21
C ARG A 10 0.96 7.75 12.01
N GLU A 11 1.34 9.00 12.23
CA GLU A 11 0.41 10.14 12.13
C GLU A 11 -0.09 10.33 10.69
N TYR A 12 0.72 9.98 9.68
CA TYR A 12 0.28 10.00 8.30
C TYR A 12 -0.86 9.00 8.04
N PHE A 13 -0.77 7.77 8.54
CA PHE A 13 -1.76 6.73 8.25
C PHE A 13 -2.95 6.71 9.22
N GLU A 14 -2.71 6.95 10.50
CA GLU A 14 -3.71 6.78 11.58
C GLU A 14 -4.14 8.11 12.19
N GLY A 15 -3.40 9.18 11.93
CA GLY A 15 -3.70 10.51 12.43
C GLY A 15 -4.80 11.21 11.63
N THR A 16 -5.22 12.35 12.16
CA THR A 16 -6.28 13.18 11.56
C THR A 16 -5.75 14.42 10.85
N SER A 17 -4.46 14.72 11.01
CA SER A 17 -3.90 16.03 10.67
C SER A 17 -2.88 16.02 9.52
N LYS A 18 -2.15 14.92 9.32
CA LYS A 18 -1.02 14.85 8.38
C LYS A 18 -1.39 14.33 6.99
N SER A 19 -2.53 13.66 6.86
CA SER A 19 -3.05 13.15 5.58
C SER A 19 -4.54 13.41 5.42
N GLY A 20 -5.05 13.16 4.21
CA GLY A 20 -6.49 13.19 3.94
C GLY A 20 -7.26 11.98 4.46
N TYR A 21 -6.60 11.02 5.15
CA TYR A 21 -7.25 9.82 5.66
C TYR A 21 -8.11 10.08 6.90
N GLY A 22 -7.82 11.13 7.67
CA GLY A 22 -8.66 11.52 8.82
C GLY A 22 -8.79 10.43 9.89
N GLY A 23 -7.77 9.58 10.05
CA GLY A 23 -7.79 8.42 10.95
C GLY A 23 -8.67 7.25 10.49
N MET A 24 -9.10 7.25 9.23
CA MET A 24 -10.04 6.26 8.67
C MET A 24 -9.38 5.31 7.65
N TYR A 25 -8.05 5.24 7.60
CA TYR A 25 -7.35 4.31 6.71
C TYR A 25 -7.22 2.93 7.35
N THR A 26 -8.29 2.14 7.29
CA THR A 26 -8.37 0.80 7.88
C THR A 26 -8.70 -0.27 6.84
N GLU A 27 -8.34 -1.53 7.10
CA GLU A 27 -8.66 -2.63 6.18
C GLU A 27 -10.18 -2.72 5.93
N GLU A 28 -10.99 -2.62 6.99
CA GLU A 28 -12.44 -2.73 6.91
C GLU A 28 -13.06 -1.74 5.93
N LEU A 29 -12.62 -0.48 5.98
CA LEU A 29 -13.13 0.59 5.13
C LEU A 29 -12.58 0.50 3.70
N GLU A 30 -11.32 0.07 3.54
CA GLU A 30 -10.64 0.08 2.25
C GLU A 30 -10.90 -1.18 1.42
N LYS A 31 -11.16 -2.32 2.06
CA LYS A 31 -11.28 -3.64 1.41
C LYS A 31 -12.31 -3.70 0.28
N PRO A 32 -13.54 -3.16 0.40
CA PRO A 32 -14.50 -3.18 -0.71
C PRO A 32 -13.99 -2.42 -1.94
N LYS A 33 -13.34 -1.27 -1.71
CA LYS A 33 -12.75 -0.44 -2.77
C LYS A 33 -11.57 -1.17 -3.43
N MET A 34 -10.69 -1.77 -2.64
CA MET A 34 -9.53 -2.51 -3.17
C MET A 34 -9.94 -3.75 -3.95
N ALA A 35 -10.97 -4.47 -3.52
CA ALA A 35 -11.50 -5.62 -4.27
C ALA A 35 -12.01 -5.21 -5.65
N LEU A 36 -12.74 -4.10 -5.76
CA LEU A 36 -13.21 -3.57 -7.05
C LEU A 36 -12.05 -3.17 -7.96
N ILE A 37 -11.06 -2.46 -7.42
CA ILE A 37 -9.86 -2.05 -8.16
C ILE A 37 -9.09 -3.29 -8.63
N ALA A 38 -8.90 -4.29 -7.78
CA ALA A 38 -8.18 -5.51 -8.14
C ALA A 38 -8.86 -6.27 -9.30
N GLN A 39 -10.19 -6.39 -9.29
CA GLN A 39 -10.92 -7.03 -10.40
C GLN A 39 -10.80 -6.22 -11.71
N PHE A 40 -10.86 -4.90 -11.61
CA PHE A 40 -10.63 -4.04 -12.78
C PHE A 40 -9.22 -4.23 -13.35
N LEU A 41 -8.19 -4.12 -12.49
CA LEU A 41 -6.79 -4.31 -12.90
C LEU A 41 -6.54 -5.70 -13.50
N LYS A 42 -7.16 -6.75 -12.94
CA LYS A 42 -7.11 -8.12 -13.49
C LYS A 42 -7.58 -8.20 -14.94
N SER A 43 -8.60 -7.42 -15.30
CA SER A 43 -9.15 -7.41 -16.65
C SER A 43 -8.33 -6.57 -17.64
N CYS A 44 -7.56 -5.61 -17.14
CA CYS A 44 -6.77 -4.69 -17.97
C CYS A 44 -5.33 -5.15 -18.17
N PHE A 45 -4.74 -5.84 -17.20
CA PHE A 45 -3.31 -6.09 -17.15
C PHE A 45 -2.98 -7.56 -16.93
N ARG A 46 -1.78 -7.96 -17.37
CA ARG A 46 -1.22 -9.29 -17.11
C ARG A 46 -0.35 -9.27 -15.86
N GLU A 47 -0.22 -10.42 -15.22
CA GLU A 47 0.69 -10.62 -14.09
C GLU A 47 2.16 -10.81 -14.53
N PRO A 48 3.15 -10.57 -13.65
CA PRO A 48 3.03 -10.06 -12.28
C PRO A 48 2.75 -8.56 -12.20
N MET A 49 2.20 -8.10 -11.06
CA MET A 49 1.93 -6.68 -10.79
C MET A 49 2.73 -6.16 -9.60
N LEU A 50 3.15 -4.89 -9.67
CA LEU A 50 3.84 -4.17 -8.60
C LEU A 50 2.99 -2.97 -8.15
N ASP A 51 2.62 -2.97 -6.88
CA ASP A 51 1.91 -1.89 -6.21
C ASP A 51 2.92 -0.92 -5.59
N VAL A 52 3.10 0.26 -6.19
CA VAL A 52 4.09 1.26 -5.77
C VAL A 52 3.43 2.30 -4.87
N GLY A 53 3.93 2.44 -3.64
CA GLY A 53 3.23 3.18 -2.58
C GLY A 53 2.12 2.32 -1.96
N CYS A 54 2.44 1.05 -1.65
CA CYS A 54 1.44 0.06 -1.26
C CYS A 54 0.85 0.26 0.15
N ALA A 55 1.40 1.19 0.95
CA ALA A 55 1.01 1.44 2.33
C ALA A 55 0.91 0.11 3.14
N PHE A 56 -0.22 -0.13 3.82
CA PHE A 56 -0.45 -1.36 4.59
C PHE A 56 -0.72 -2.61 3.72
N GLY A 57 -0.67 -2.49 2.39
CA GLY A 57 -0.76 -3.60 1.45
C GLY A 57 -2.19 -4.01 1.07
N PHE A 58 -3.18 -3.12 1.24
CA PHE A 58 -4.59 -3.46 0.99
C PHE A 58 -4.87 -3.82 -0.48
N LEU A 59 -4.30 -3.09 -1.43
CA LEU A 59 -4.45 -3.43 -2.85
C LEU A 59 -3.67 -4.69 -3.22
N CYS A 60 -2.43 -4.84 -2.73
CA CYS A 60 -1.64 -6.06 -2.91
C CYS A 60 -2.39 -7.31 -2.41
N ALA A 61 -3.05 -7.22 -1.24
CA ALA A 61 -3.90 -8.28 -0.70
C ALA A 61 -5.08 -8.59 -1.62
N ALA A 62 -5.81 -7.57 -2.06
CA ALA A 62 -6.94 -7.76 -2.97
C ALA A 62 -6.54 -8.36 -4.33
N LEU A 63 -5.37 -7.99 -4.86
CA LEU A 63 -4.81 -8.58 -6.09
C LEU A 63 -4.47 -10.07 -5.89
N GLN A 64 -3.87 -10.44 -4.75
CA GLN A 64 -3.61 -11.84 -4.42
C GLN A 64 -4.89 -12.66 -4.23
N ASP A 65 -5.90 -12.09 -3.56
CA ASP A 65 -7.23 -12.72 -3.41
C ASP A 65 -7.89 -12.92 -4.79
N ALA A 66 -7.63 -12.03 -5.76
CA ALA A 66 -8.07 -12.17 -7.15
C ALA A 66 -7.23 -13.16 -7.98
N GLY A 67 -6.22 -13.81 -7.39
CA GLY A 67 -5.34 -14.79 -8.02
C GLY A 67 -4.23 -14.18 -8.88
N ILE A 68 -3.85 -12.92 -8.65
CA ILE A 68 -2.74 -12.25 -9.34
C ILE A 68 -1.47 -12.40 -8.51
N ASN A 69 -0.36 -12.77 -9.15
CA ASN A 69 0.96 -12.63 -8.53
C ASN A 69 1.35 -11.15 -8.36
N ALA A 70 1.05 -10.60 -7.18
CA ALA A 70 1.32 -9.20 -6.83
C ALA A 70 2.38 -9.07 -5.73
N ARG A 71 3.15 -7.98 -5.82
CA ARG A 71 4.07 -7.50 -4.79
C ARG A 71 3.83 -6.02 -4.54
N GLY A 72 4.26 -5.52 -3.38
CA GLY A 72 4.17 -4.10 -3.05
C GLY A 72 5.50 -3.53 -2.59
N ILE A 73 5.72 -2.25 -2.86
CA ILE A 73 6.83 -1.48 -2.32
C ILE A 73 6.32 -0.18 -1.73
N ASP A 74 6.91 0.23 -0.62
CA ASP A 74 6.61 1.50 0.03
C ASP A 74 7.88 2.10 0.63
N ILE A 75 7.93 3.42 0.78
CA ILE A 75 9.06 4.11 1.41
C ILE A 75 8.96 4.06 2.94
N SER A 76 7.76 3.84 3.47
CA SER A 76 7.49 3.85 4.90
C SER A 76 7.82 2.51 5.54
N GLU A 77 8.81 2.51 6.43
CA GLU A 77 9.03 1.37 7.35
C GLU A 77 7.81 1.12 8.24
N TYR A 78 7.13 2.20 8.66
CA TYR A 78 5.92 2.09 9.47
C TYR A 78 4.82 1.32 8.74
N SER A 79 4.59 1.63 7.46
CA SER A 79 3.53 0.99 6.68
C SER A 79 3.81 -0.51 6.49
N ILE A 80 5.04 -0.88 6.15
CA ILE A 80 5.41 -2.29 5.94
C ILE A 80 5.41 -3.06 7.27
N ALA A 81 5.88 -2.46 8.37
CA ALA A 81 5.85 -3.10 9.69
C ALA A 81 4.41 -3.39 10.17
N ASN A 82 3.46 -2.52 9.82
CA ASN A 82 2.05 -2.64 10.19
C ASN A 82 1.16 -3.19 9.06
N SER A 83 1.77 -3.76 8.02
CA SER A 83 1.03 -4.30 6.88
C SER A 83 0.13 -5.48 7.27
N LEU A 84 -0.84 -5.78 6.41
CA LEU A 84 -1.66 -6.98 6.55
C LEU A 84 -0.79 -8.25 6.66
N PRO A 85 -1.04 -9.14 7.65
CA PRO A 85 -0.24 -10.33 7.85
C PRO A 85 -0.11 -11.21 6.61
N GLN A 86 -1.20 -11.34 5.83
CA GLN A 86 -1.26 -12.22 4.66
C GLN A 86 -0.34 -11.82 3.51
N VAL A 87 0.03 -10.54 3.40
CA VAL A 87 0.90 -10.04 2.32
C VAL A 87 2.26 -9.57 2.79
N ARG A 88 2.55 -9.57 4.10
CA ARG A 88 3.80 -9.03 4.65
C ARG A 88 5.06 -9.58 3.97
N GLY A 89 5.10 -10.87 3.65
CA GLY A 89 6.21 -11.51 2.91
C GLY A 89 6.31 -11.16 1.42
N LYS A 90 5.43 -10.31 0.91
CA LYS A 90 5.36 -9.82 -0.48
C LYS A 90 5.55 -8.32 -0.59
N LEU A 91 5.68 -7.63 0.54
CA LEU A 91 5.94 -6.20 0.58
C LEU A 91 7.41 -5.94 0.94
N SER A 92 7.94 -4.80 0.52
CA SER A 92 9.31 -4.41 0.84
C SER A 92 9.42 -2.90 1.01
N VAL A 93 10.26 -2.48 1.95
CA VAL A 93 10.65 -1.07 2.07
C VAL A 93 11.67 -0.78 0.97
N VAL A 94 11.50 0.36 0.28
CA VAL A 94 12.48 0.85 -0.70
C VAL A 94 12.77 2.32 -0.45
N TYR A 95 14.04 2.69 -0.51
CA TYR A 95 14.48 4.08 -0.42
C TYR A 95 14.90 4.53 -1.81
N GLY A 96 14.34 5.65 -2.28
CA GLY A 96 14.72 6.24 -3.56
C GLY A 96 15.79 7.31 -3.38
N ASP A 97 16.99 7.10 -3.92
CA ASP A 97 17.91 8.18 -4.21
C ASP A 97 17.45 8.88 -5.50
N TYR A 98 16.55 9.85 -5.38
CA TYR A 98 16.13 10.67 -6.52
C TYR A 98 17.10 11.84 -6.72
N ARG A 99 18.28 11.54 -7.29
CA ARG A 99 19.13 12.56 -7.89
C ARG A 99 18.80 12.62 -9.39
N PHE A 100 18.13 13.70 -9.81
CA PHE A 100 18.00 14.08 -11.21
C PHE A 100 19.20 14.92 -11.65
#